data_AF-A0A356IIC5-F1
#
_entry.id   AF-A0A356IIC5-F1
#
_cell.length_a   1.000
_cell.length_b   1.000
_cell.length_c   1.000
_cell.angle_alpha   90.00
_cell.angle_beta   90.00
_cell.angle_gamma   90.00
#
_symmetry.space_group_name_H-M   'P 1'
#
loop_
_entity.id
_entity.type
_entity.pdbx_description
1 polymer ?
#
loop_
_entity_poly.entity_id
_entity_poly.type
_entity_poly.pdbx_seq_one_letter_code
_entity_poly.pdbx_strand_id
1 'polypeptide(L)'
;MKSQWIEYEKTPKVRNTAIIREPDKRQHKELRRWVGFGIVIVAVVLFSAWQNFELIQHGYRIEDLRKEHEIEKSLNKELRLEIEQLTAPKRVERLAREELNLVVPSQDQVIVLERVEVAPPPDTAIVATRR
;
A
#
# COMPACT_ATOMS: atom_id res chain seq x y z
N MET A 1 57.78 -76.36 -3.80
CA MET A 1 58.33 -75.29 -4.66
C MET A 1 57.44 -75.17 -5.87
N LYS A 2 56.71 -74.03 -5.99
CA LYS A 2 56.07 -73.47 -7.21
C LYS A 2 55.01 -74.38 -7.88
N SER A 3 53.82 -73.94 -8.23
CA SER A 3 53.25 -72.60 -8.32
C SER A 3 51.75 -72.84 -8.43
N GLN A 4 51.03 -72.43 -7.39
CA GLN A 4 49.68 -71.90 -7.57
C GLN A 4 49.80 -70.67 -8.50
N TRP A 5 48.69 -70.15 -9.03
CA TRP A 5 48.57 -68.85 -9.71
C TRP A 5 48.69 -68.76 -11.24
N ILE A 6 48.19 -69.68 -12.07
CA ILE A 6 47.85 -69.30 -13.46
C ILE A 6 46.66 -70.11 -14.01
N GLU A 7 45.42 -69.83 -13.62
CA GLU A 7 44.25 -70.14 -14.49
C GLU A 7 42.95 -69.47 -13.99
N TYR A 8 42.94 -68.16 -13.73
CA TYR A 8 41.68 -67.46 -13.36
C TYR A 8 41.48 -66.12 -14.08
N GLU A 9 41.86 -66.04 -15.35
CA GLU A 9 41.47 -64.92 -16.22
C GLU A 9 40.76 -65.41 -17.48
N LYS A 10 39.64 -66.12 -17.31
CA LYS A 10 38.58 -66.11 -18.32
C LYS A 10 37.47 -65.23 -17.80
N THR A 11 37.56 -63.94 -18.08
CA THR A 11 36.40 -63.05 -17.93
C THR A 11 35.30 -63.58 -18.85
N PRO A 12 34.12 -63.93 -18.32
CA PRO A 12 33.03 -64.39 -19.16
C PRO A 12 32.72 -63.27 -20.15
N LYS A 13 32.68 -63.60 -21.45
CA LYS A 13 32.33 -62.64 -22.50
C LYS A 13 30.85 -62.28 -22.33
N VAL A 14 30.57 -61.30 -21.48
CA VAL A 14 29.23 -60.77 -21.25
C VAL A 14 28.78 -60.17 -22.56
N ARG A 15 27.94 -60.90 -23.30
CA ARG A 15 27.26 -60.32 -24.45
C ARG A 15 26.40 -59.18 -23.92
N ASN A 16 26.59 -58.02 -24.53
CA ASN A 16 25.79 -56.83 -24.26
C ASN A 16 24.39 -57.06 -24.88
N THR A 17 23.59 -57.89 -24.23
CA THR A 17 22.17 -58.02 -24.54
C THR A 17 21.54 -56.71 -24.08
N ALA A 18 20.99 -55.94 -25.01
CA ALA A 18 20.27 -54.71 -24.71
C ALA A 18 19.21 -55.04 -23.66
N ILE A 19 19.42 -54.58 -22.42
CA ILE A 19 18.45 -54.70 -21.34
C ILE A 19 17.29 -53.79 -21.74
N ILE A 20 16.29 -54.36 -22.40
CA ILE A 20 15.03 -53.68 -22.68
C ILE A 20 14.35 -53.54 -21.33
N ARG A 21 14.50 -52.37 -20.71
CA ARG A 21 13.85 -52.03 -19.45
C ARG A 21 12.35 -52.02 -19.71
N GLU A 22 11.63 -53.02 -19.22
CA GLU A 22 10.18 -52.97 -19.17
C GLU A 22 9.78 -51.75 -18.32
N PRO A 23 8.95 -50.83 -18.84
CA PRO A 23 8.53 -49.67 -18.07
C PRO A 23 7.67 -50.14 -16.89
N ASP A 24 8.27 -50.16 -15.70
CA ASP A 24 7.61 -50.53 -14.45
C ASP A 24 6.53 -49.49 -14.12
N LYS A 25 5.29 -49.83 -14.44
CA LYS A 25 4.10 -48.97 -14.24
C LYS A 25 3.90 -48.56 -12.78
N ARG A 26 4.47 -49.30 -11.81
CA ARG A 26 4.34 -48.97 -10.37
C ARG A 26 5.20 -47.76 -9.99
N GLN A 27 6.42 -47.66 -10.50
CA GLN A 27 7.32 -46.53 -10.19
C GLN A 27 6.82 -45.22 -10.80
N HIS A 28 6.20 -45.28 -11.99
CA HIS A 28 5.60 -44.10 -12.60
C HIS A 28 4.48 -43.47 -11.77
N LYS A 29 3.77 -44.27 -10.94
CA LYS A 29 2.69 -43.77 -10.09
C LYS A 29 3.23 -42.97 -8.90
N GLU A 30 4.29 -43.45 -8.28
CA GLU A 30 4.95 -42.76 -7.17
C GLU A 30 5.63 -41.47 -7.65
N LEU A 31 6.34 -41.54 -8.79
CA LEU A 31 6.92 -40.36 -9.42
C LEU A 31 5.87 -39.32 -9.78
N ARG A 32 4.73 -39.72 -10.37
CA ARG A 32 3.61 -38.81 -10.65
C ARG A 32 3.03 -38.17 -9.40
N ARG A 33 3.01 -38.89 -8.26
CA ARG A 33 2.51 -38.36 -6.99
C ARG A 33 3.44 -37.26 -6.45
N TRP A 34 4.75 -37.48 -6.48
CA TRP A 34 5.73 -36.47 -6.07
C TRP A 34 5.77 -35.27 -7.02
N VAL A 35 5.67 -35.50 -8.34
CA VAL A 35 5.56 -34.43 -9.33
C VAL A 35 4.29 -33.60 -9.09
N GLY A 36 3.15 -34.25 -8.85
CA GLY A 36 1.91 -33.56 -8.52
C GLY A 36 2.03 -32.72 -7.25
N PHE A 37 2.66 -33.26 -6.20
CA PHE A 37 2.92 -32.52 -4.96
C PHE A 37 3.83 -31.30 -5.19
N GLY A 38 4.88 -31.45 -5.99
CA GLY A 38 5.75 -30.33 -6.39
C GLY A 38 4.98 -29.24 -7.14
N ILE A 39 4.11 -29.61 -8.08
CA ILE A 39 3.26 -28.66 -8.81
C ILE A 39 2.34 -27.88 -7.86
N VAL A 40 1.74 -28.54 -6.87
CA VAL A 40 0.89 -27.88 -5.87
C VAL A 40 1.69 -26.86 -5.06
N ILE A 41 2.89 -27.20 -4.60
CA ILE A 41 3.75 -26.25 -3.86
C ILE A 41 4.10 -25.04 -4.73
N VAL A 42 4.52 -25.27 -5.98
CA VAL A 42 4.85 -24.18 -6.90
C VAL A 42 3.65 -23.28 -7.14
N ALA A 43 2.46 -23.85 -7.33
CA ALA A 43 1.23 -23.09 -7.51
C ALA A 43 0.90 -22.23 -6.26
N VAL A 44 1.06 -22.77 -5.05
CA VAL A 44 0.85 -22.02 -3.79
C VAL A 44 1.86 -20.87 -3.66
N VAL A 45 3.14 -21.10 -3.98
CA VAL A 45 4.17 -20.06 -3.94
C VAL A 45 3.88 -18.96 -4.96
N LEU A 46 3.54 -19.33 -6.20
CA LEU A 46 3.18 -18.37 -7.25
C LEU A 46 1.91 -17.59 -6.90
N PHE A 47 0.89 -18.27 -6.35
CA PHE A 47 -0.34 -17.62 -5.90
C PHE A 47 -0.08 -16.67 -4.73
N SER A 48 0.75 -17.07 -3.77
CA SER A 48 1.18 -16.21 -2.67
C SER A 48 1.97 -15.01 -3.19
N ALA A 49 2.91 -15.22 -4.10
CA ALA A 49 3.68 -14.14 -4.72
C ALA A 49 2.77 -13.19 -5.52
N TRP A 50 1.80 -13.72 -6.26
CA TRP A 50 0.78 -12.94 -6.97
C TRP A 50 -0.06 -12.11 -5.99
N GLN A 51 -0.59 -12.71 -4.92
CA GLN A 51 -1.34 -12.02 -3.89
C GLN A 51 -0.50 -10.93 -3.19
N ASN A 52 0.76 -11.23 -2.88
CA ASN A 52 1.68 -10.24 -2.31
C ASN A 52 1.95 -9.10 -3.30
N PHE A 53 2.03 -9.39 -4.60
CA PHE A 53 2.23 -8.38 -5.64
C PHE A 53 0.99 -7.47 -5.80
N GLU A 54 -0.22 -8.05 -5.73
CA GLU A 54 -1.49 -7.31 -5.68
C GLU A 54 -1.57 -6.43 -4.42
N LEU A 55 -1.02 -6.91 -3.29
CA LEU A 55 -0.94 -6.16 -2.03
C LEU A 55 0.09 -5.02 -2.09
N ILE A 56 1.20 -5.18 -2.81
CA ILE A 56 2.21 -4.13 -3.02
C ILE A 56 1.64 -3.00 -3.90
N GLN A 57 0.74 -3.31 -4.83
CA GLN A 57 0.06 -2.30 -5.63
C GLN A 57 -0.98 -1.48 -4.81
N HIS A 58 -1.55 -2.06 -3.76
CA HIS A 58 -2.36 -1.32 -2.78
C HIS A 58 -1.53 -0.57 -1.73
N GLY A 59 -0.34 -1.05 -1.38
CA GLY A 59 0.60 -0.34 -0.50
C GLY A 59 1.06 0.99 -1.07
N TYR A 60 1.40 1.05 -2.36
CA TYR A 60 1.76 2.30 -3.03
C TYR A 60 0.56 3.27 -3.18
N ARG A 61 -0.65 2.75 -3.32
CA ARG A 61 -1.86 3.58 -3.39
C ARG A 61 -2.22 4.24 -2.06
N ILE A 62 -1.80 3.63 -0.94
CA ILE A 62 -1.90 4.22 0.40
C ILE A 62 -0.81 5.28 0.59
N GLU A 63 0.39 5.09 0.05
CA GLU A 63 1.47 6.08 0.11
C GLU A 63 1.16 7.34 -0.72
N ASP A 64 0.54 7.20 -1.90
CA ASP A 64 0.18 8.33 -2.77
C ASP A 64 -0.98 9.16 -2.18
N LEU A 65 -2.03 8.49 -1.65
CA LEU A 65 -3.12 9.17 -0.94
C LEU A 65 -2.63 9.84 0.36
N ARG A 66 -1.61 9.29 1.03
CA ARG A 66 -1.00 9.87 2.22
C ARG A 66 -0.15 11.10 1.91
N LYS A 67 0.53 11.12 0.75
CA LYS A 67 1.27 12.31 0.28
C LYS A 67 0.33 13.46 -0.11
N GLU A 68 -0.76 13.18 -0.82
CA GLU A 68 -1.76 14.22 -1.14
C GLU A 68 -2.37 14.80 0.14
N HIS A 69 -2.73 13.97 1.11
CA HIS A 69 -3.30 14.43 2.37
C HIS A 69 -2.31 15.28 3.21
N GLU A 70 -1.02 14.96 3.21
CA GLU A 70 -0.01 15.77 3.93
C GLU A 70 0.27 17.11 3.23
N ILE A 71 0.22 17.17 1.90
CA ILE A 71 0.34 18.43 1.13
C ILE A 71 -0.87 19.33 1.40
N GLU A 72 -2.08 18.77 1.37
CA GLU A 72 -3.30 19.56 1.58
C GLU A 72 -3.40 20.05 3.04
N LYS A 73 -2.90 19.26 4.00
CA LYS A 73 -2.85 19.64 5.42
C LYS A 73 -1.80 20.70 5.72
N SER A 74 -0.64 20.68 5.04
CA SER A 74 0.37 21.74 5.18
C SER A 74 -0.14 23.06 4.59
N LEU A 75 -0.77 23.03 3.41
CA LEU A 75 -1.41 24.19 2.80
C LEU A 75 -2.53 24.77 3.67
N ASN A 76 -3.38 23.91 4.25
CA ASN A 76 -4.45 24.39 5.14
C ASN A 76 -3.89 25.07 6.40
N LYS A 77 -2.78 24.56 6.94
CA LYS A 77 -2.10 25.15 8.09
C LYS A 77 -1.46 26.49 7.73
N GLU A 78 -0.84 26.59 6.56
CA GLU A 78 -0.25 27.84 6.06
C GLU A 78 -1.32 28.91 5.80
N LEU A 79 -2.42 28.55 5.12
CA LEU A 79 -3.57 29.43 4.88
C LEU A 79 -4.23 29.89 6.19
N ARG A 80 -4.34 29.01 7.19
CA ARG A 80 -4.85 29.41 8.52
C ARG A 80 -3.91 30.40 9.22
N LEU A 81 -2.61 30.18 9.14
CA LEU A 81 -1.61 31.11 9.69
C LEU A 81 -1.62 32.45 8.95
N GLU A 82 -1.84 32.44 7.64
CA GLU A 82 -1.99 33.65 6.83
C GLU A 82 -3.27 34.40 7.20
N ILE A 83 -4.42 33.71 7.34
CA ILE A 83 -5.67 34.32 7.80
C ILE A 83 -5.51 34.90 9.20
N GLU A 84 -4.87 34.18 10.12
CA GLU A 84 -4.61 34.67 11.48
C GLU A 84 -3.69 35.90 11.47
N GLN A 85 -2.69 35.94 10.60
CA GLN A 85 -1.82 37.12 10.43
C GLN A 85 -2.54 38.30 9.76
N LEU A 86 -3.37 38.05 8.75
CA LEU A 86 -4.12 39.07 8.03
C LEU A 86 -5.24 39.65 8.91
N THR A 87 -5.88 38.80 9.71
CA THR A 87 -6.97 39.11 10.65
C THR A 87 -6.44 39.48 12.04
N ALA A 88 -5.12 39.44 12.24
CA ALA A 88 -4.49 39.79 13.50
C ALA A 88 -4.98 41.19 13.93
N PRO A 89 -5.61 41.33 15.11
CA PRO A 89 -6.18 42.60 15.56
C PRO A 89 -5.18 43.74 15.51
N LYS A 90 -3.90 43.46 15.80
CA LYS A 90 -2.80 44.42 15.71
C LYS A 90 -2.56 44.96 14.30
N ARG A 91 -2.67 44.12 13.26
CA ARG A 91 -2.50 44.53 11.86
C ARG A 91 -3.69 45.36 11.39
N VAL A 92 -4.90 44.94 11.74
CA VAL A 92 -6.15 45.67 11.45
C VAL A 92 -6.15 47.04 12.15
N GLU A 93 -5.78 47.10 13.42
CA GLU A 93 -5.67 48.35 14.19
C GLU A 93 -4.63 49.29 13.60
N ARG A 94 -3.49 48.76 13.15
CA ARG A 94 -2.45 49.55 12.47
C ARG A 94 -2.97 50.15 11.16
N LEU A 95 -3.54 49.34 10.27
CA LEU A 95 -4.16 49.82 9.02
C LEU A 95 -5.26 50.84 9.28
N ALA A 96 -6.11 50.58 10.28
CA ALA A 96 -7.19 51.47 10.67
C ALA A 96 -6.67 52.84 11.12
N ARG A 97 -5.59 52.89 11.93
CA ARG A 97 -5.02 54.15 12.42
C ARG A 97 -4.11 54.85 11.43
N GLU A 98 -3.24 54.12 10.73
CA GLU A 98 -2.18 54.69 9.89
C GLU A 98 -2.66 55.02 8.46
N GLU A 99 -3.49 54.16 7.85
CA GLU A 99 -3.91 54.35 6.46
C GLU A 99 -5.32 54.95 6.36
N LEU A 100 -6.22 54.58 7.28
CA LEU A 100 -7.62 55.01 7.25
C LEU A 100 -7.93 56.14 8.25
N ASN A 101 -6.96 56.57 9.07
CA ASN A 101 -7.12 57.60 10.12
C ASN A 101 -8.35 57.38 11.02
N LEU A 102 -8.74 56.13 11.24
CA LEU A 102 -9.85 55.77 12.11
C LEU A 102 -9.43 55.90 13.58
N VAL A 103 -10.37 56.38 14.40
CA VAL A 103 -10.21 56.58 15.84
C VAL A 103 -11.14 55.62 16.58
N VAL A 104 -10.73 55.17 17.76
CA VAL A 104 -11.57 54.30 18.58
C VAL A 104 -12.81 55.10 19.02
N PRO A 105 -14.03 54.61 18.75
CA PRO A 105 -15.26 55.32 19.12
C PRO A 105 -15.41 55.41 20.64
N SER A 106 -16.04 56.47 21.14
CA SER A 106 -16.43 56.58 22.54
C SER A 106 -17.61 55.67 22.84
N GLN A 107 -17.85 55.33 24.12
CA GLN A 107 -18.94 54.42 24.53
C GLN A 107 -20.32 54.89 24.03
N ASP A 108 -20.52 56.20 23.91
CA ASP A 108 -21.78 56.82 23.47
C ASP A 108 -22.05 56.64 21.97
N GLN A 109 -21.06 56.18 21.19
CA GLN A 109 -21.12 56.00 19.75
C GLN A 109 -21.27 54.53 19.32
N VAL A 110 -21.37 53.60 20.28
CA VAL A 110 -21.49 52.15 20.02
C VAL A 110 -22.96 51.74 20.03
N ILE A 111 -23.47 51.27 18.88
CA ILE A 111 -24.82 50.72 18.76
C ILE A 111 -24.71 49.19 18.74
N VAL A 112 -25.26 48.51 19.75
CA VAL A 112 -25.28 47.03 19.81
C VAL A 112 -26.50 46.53 19.06
N LEU A 113 -26.28 45.81 17.95
CA LEU A 113 -27.35 45.15 17.21
C LEU A 113 -27.67 43.80 17.86
N GLU A 114 -28.94 43.57 18.18
CA GLU A 114 -29.43 42.27 18.64
C GLU A 114 -29.31 41.24 17.50
N ARG A 115 -28.71 40.08 17.79
CA ARG A 115 -28.46 39.05 16.78
C ARG A 115 -29.79 38.54 16.26
N VAL A 116 -30.11 38.87 15.01
CA VAL A 116 -31.20 38.24 14.27
C VAL A 116 -30.87 36.75 14.16
N GLU A 117 -31.69 35.90 14.77
CA GLU A 117 -31.53 34.45 14.67
C GLU A 117 -31.58 34.06 13.19
N VAL A 118 -30.50 33.45 12.70
CA VAL A 118 -30.44 32.90 11.35
C VAL A 118 -31.55 31.86 11.24
N ALA A 119 -32.46 32.04 10.29
CA ALA A 119 -33.58 31.14 10.06
C ALA A 119 -33.08 29.69 10.01
N PRO A 120 -33.81 28.74 10.63
CA PRO A 120 -33.40 27.33 10.66
C PRO A 120 -33.17 26.83 9.23
N PRO A 121 -32.12 26.02 9.01
CA PRO A 121 -31.82 25.49 7.69
C PRO A 121 -33.05 24.75 7.15
N PRO A 122 -33.41 24.94 5.86
CA PRO A 122 -34.58 24.29 5.29
C PRO A 122 -34.44 22.76 5.41
N ASP A 123 -35.57 22.09 5.72
CA ASP A 123 -35.66 20.64 5.99
C ASP A 123 -35.08 19.75 4.87
N THR A 124 -34.79 20.32 3.70
CA THR A 124 -34.24 19.65 2.52
C THR A 124 -32.80 20.09 2.21
N ALA A 125 -31.94 20.19 3.22
CA ALA A 125 -30.50 20.26 2.97
C ALA A 125 -29.96 18.83 2.75
N ILE A 126 -29.92 18.38 1.49
CA ILE A 126 -29.24 17.13 1.12
C ILE A 126 -27.73 17.36 1.28
N VAL A 127 -27.21 17.04 2.47
CA VAL A 127 -25.77 17.04 2.75
C VAL A 127 -25.18 15.79 2.10
N ALA A 128 -24.61 15.94 0.91
CA ALA A 128 -23.90 14.87 0.22
C ALA A 128 -22.70 14.42 1.06
N THR A 129 -22.88 13.37 1.85
CA THR A 129 -21.80 12.76 2.63
C THR A 129 -21.17 11.69 1.74
N ARG A 130 -19.97 11.95 1.24
CA ARG A 130 -19.20 10.99 0.43
C ARG A 130 -18.62 9.93 1.37
N ARG A 131 -18.96 8.67 1.13
CA ARG A 131 -18.49 7.49 1.88
C ARG A 131 -17.10 7.07 1.43
#